data_AF-A0A7C0VAY4-F1
#
_entry.id   AF-A0A7C0VAY4-F1
#
_cell.length_a   1.000
_cell.length_b   1.000
_cell.length_c   1.000
_cell.angle_alpha   90.00
_cell.angle_beta   90.00
_cell.angle_gamma   90.00
#
_symmetry.space_group_name_H-M   'P 1'
#
loop_
_entity.id
_entity.type
_entity.pdbx_description
1 polymer ?
#
loop_
_entity_poly.entity_id
_entity_poly.type
_entity_poly.pdbx_seq_one_letter_code
_entity_poly.pdbx_strand_id
1 'polypeptide(L)'
;MSEIFLLLKYTMKNRGKGGKISKILSPILPIFFMLVFGVPVGALAYKILSPVNIYIPAIVPEGYTLMDGIVSLVIIILSFLFFLGYSPMIIFTLFENETIPFLLSLPVKRISVFAVSSYDALGTAGVPAWYVVSFPIIYAIVLKISPVVSVLSFIFYIFLLIAISNLFAMVLSRFVSRTGAKRGGMIVYF
;
A
#
# COMPACT_ATOMS: atom_id res chain seq x y z
N MET A 1 12.57 -19.63 15.66
CA MET A 1 11.73 -18.52 15.15
C MET A 1 12.55 -17.75 14.14
N SER A 2 11.99 -17.36 12.98
CA SER A 2 12.75 -16.59 11.99
C SER A 2 13.17 -15.23 12.58
N GLU A 3 14.40 -14.81 12.30
CA GLU A 3 14.96 -13.52 12.76
C GLU A 3 14.01 -12.34 12.49
N ILE A 4 13.35 -12.37 11.32
CA ILE A 4 12.36 -11.38 10.88
C ILE A 4 11.20 -11.28 11.89
N PHE A 5 10.67 -12.42 12.35
CA PHE A 5 9.55 -12.43 13.29
C PHE A 5 9.95 -11.90 14.67
N LEU A 6 11.18 -12.19 15.10
CA LEU A 6 11.74 -11.66 16.34
C LEU A 6 11.88 -10.13 16.26
N LEU A 7 12.44 -9.61 15.17
CA LEU A 7 12.58 -8.17 14.94
C LEU A 7 11.22 -7.47 14.90
N LEU A 8 10.27 -7.98 14.11
CA LEU A 8 8.90 -7.46 14.05
C LEU A 8 8.25 -7.42 15.44
N LYS A 9 8.41 -8.49 16.23
CA LYS A 9 7.87 -8.56 17.60
C LYS A 9 8.47 -7.48 18.50
N TYR A 10 9.78 -7.22 18.41
CA TYR A 10 10.43 -6.18 19.21
C TYR A 10 10.09 -4.77 18.75
N THR A 11 10.01 -4.51 17.44
CA THR A 11 9.57 -3.24 16.88
C THR A 11 8.13 -2.93 17.29
N MET A 12 7.21 -3.89 17.17
CA MET A 12 5.83 -3.75 17.64
C MET A 12 5.74 -3.56 19.17
N LYS A 13 6.57 -4.25 19.94
CA LYS A 13 6.60 -4.12 21.41
C LYS A 13 7.09 -2.74 21.85
N ASN A 14 8.04 -2.14 21.12
CA ASN A 14 8.52 -0.78 21.39
C ASN A 14 7.50 0.29 20.95
N ARG A 15 6.74 0.06 19.87
CA ARG A 15 5.58 0.88 19.49
C ARG A 15 4.48 0.88 20.58
N GLY A 16 4.33 -0.22 21.31
CA GLY A 16 3.37 -0.39 22.40
C GLY A 16 3.70 0.29 23.73
N LYS A 17 4.60 1.28 23.75
CA LYS A 17 4.80 2.18 24.91
C LYS A 17 3.74 3.28 25.03
N GLY A 18 2.74 3.31 24.14
CA GLY A 18 1.46 3.98 24.40
C GLY A 18 0.54 3.09 25.25
N GLY A 19 -0.33 3.69 26.07
CA GLY A 19 -1.23 2.98 26.98
C GLY A 19 -2.08 1.86 26.33
N LYS A 20 -2.77 1.06 27.16
CA LYS A 20 -3.54 -0.16 26.79
C LYS A 20 -4.41 -0.04 25.52
N ILE A 21 -4.87 1.16 25.20
CA ILE A 21 -5.68 1.51 24.02
C ILE A 21 -4.88 1.39 22.70
N SER A 22 -3.60 1.79 22.69
CA SER A 22 -2.75 1.78 21.49
C SER A 22 -2.42 0.37 20.97
N LYS A 23 -2.38 -0.62 21.86
CA LYS A 23 -2.09 -2.03 21.52
C LYS A 23 -3.25 -2.72 20.80
N ILE A 24 -4.48 -2.29 21.04
CA ILE A 24 -5.69 -2.84 20.41
C ILE A 24 -6.02 -2.08 19.13
N LEU A 25 -5.77 -0.76 19.09
CA LEU A 25 -6.04 0.03 17.90
C LEU A 25 -5.04 -0.23 16.77
N SER A 26 -3.76 -0.54 17.02
CA SER A 26 -2.77 -0.57 15.92
C SER A 26 -3.03 -1.59 14.78
N PRO A 27 -3.54 -2.82 15.01
CA PRO A 27 -3.87 -3.74 13.92
C PRO A 27 -5.30 -3.57 13.40
N ILE A 28 -6.20 -2.94 14.16
CA ILE A 28 -7.61 -2.75 13.79
C ILE A 28 -7.81 -1.47 13.00
N LEU A 29 -6.96 -0.46 13.22
CA LEU A 29 -7.04 0.85 12.58
C LEU A 29 -7.03 0.78 11.03
N PRO A 30 -6.23 -0.07 10.35
CA PRO A 30 -6.28 -0.21 8.90
C PRO A 30 -7.62 -0.79 8.41
N ILE A 31 -8.15 -1.79 9.11
CA ILE A 31 -9.45 -2.42 8.81
C ILE A 31 -10.58 -1.39 9.04
N PHE A 32 -10.47 -0.60 10.11
CA PHE A 32 -11.41 0.47 10.43
C PHE A 32 -11.40 1.55 9.35
N PHE A 33 -10.24 2.03 8.91
CA PHE A 33 -10.15 2.99 7.81
C PHE A 33 -10.69 2.41 6.49
N MET A 34 -10.42 1.14 6.21
CA MET A 34 -10.96 0.44 5.05
C MET A 34 -12.49 0.37 5.08
N LEU A 35 -13.11 0.13 6.24
CA LEU A 35 -14.57 0.10 6.36
C LEU A 35 -15.20 1.50 6.32
N VAL A 36 -14.64 2.45 7.07
CA VAL A 36 -15.21 3.80 7.22
C VAL A 36 -15.10 4.59 5.92
N PHE A 37 -13.99 4.47 5.19
CA PHE A 37 -13.77 5.22 3.95
C PHE A 37 -14.01 4.37 2.70
N GLY A 38 -13.72 3.08 2.74
CA GLY A 38 -13.88 2.21 1.57
C GLY A 38 -15.33 1.94 1.20
N VAL A 39 -16.26 1.86 2.17
CA VAL A 39 -17.69 1.63 1.90
C VAL A 39 -18.37 2.85 1.25
N PRO A 40 -18.23 4.09 1.76
CA PRO A 40 -18.82 5.27 1.11
C PRO A 40 -18.22 5.55 -0.27
N VAL A 41 -16.89 5.47 -0.39
CA VAL A 41 -16.21 5.60 -1.69
C VAL A 41 -16.70 4.53 -2.65
N GLY A 42 -16.94 3.32 -2.13
CA GLY A 42 -17.43 2.25 -2.97
C GLY A 42 -18.88 2.40 -3.44
N ALA A 43 -19.76 2.89 -2.56
CA ALA A 43 -21.13 3.21 -2.94
C ALA A 43 -21.19 4.35 -3.98
N LEU A 44 -20.34 5.36 -3.84
CA LEU A 44 -20.21 6.45 -4.83
C LEU A 44 -19.70 5.94 -6.16
N ALA A 45 -18.63 5.13 -6.16
CA ALA A 45 -18.08 4.57 -7.38
C ALA A 45 -19.09 3.64 -8.09
N TYR A 46 -19.89 2.86 -7.35
CA TYR A 46 -20.96 2.05 -7.96
C TYR A 46 -22.01 2.92 -8.68
N LYS A 47 -22.47 4.00 -8.05
CA LYS A 47 -23.43 4.94 -8.66
C LYS A 47 -22.88 5.62 -9.91
N ILE A 48 -21.57 5.90 -9.95
CA ILE A 48 -20.91 6.53 -11.08
C ILE A 48 -20.64 5.54 -12.22
N LEU A 49 -20.20 4.31 -11.89
CA LEU A 49 -19.76 3.32 -12.89
C LEU A 49 -20.92 2.53 -13.50
N SER A 50 -21.98 2.24 -12.74
CA SER A 50 -23.14 1.47 -13.23
C SER A 50 -23.80 2.04 -14.50
N PRO A 51 -24.02 3.37 -14.66
CA PRO A 51 -24.58 3.92 -15.90
C PRO A 51 -23.56 4.04 -17.05
N VAL A 52 -22.26 3.87 -16.78
CA VAL A 52 -21.17 4.07 -17.75
C VAL A 52 -20.67 2.75 -18.35
N ASN A 53 -21.31 1.63 -18.00
CA ASN A 53 -21.06 0.31 -18.59
C ASN A 53 -21.68 0.19 -20.01
N ILE A 54 -21.30 1.10 -20.90
CA ILE A 54 -21.79 1.21 -22.27
C ILE A 54 -20.58 1.16 -23.20
N TYR A 55 -20.75 0.44 -24.32
CA TYR A 55 -19.78 0.42 -25.41
C TYR A 55 -19.97 1.68 -26.28
N ILE A 56 -18.90 2.45 -26.46
CA ILE A 56 -18.89 3.61 -27.36
C ILE A 56 -17.82 3.37 -28.43
N PRO A 57 -18.22 2.97 -29.67
CA PRO A 57 -17.29 2.57 -30.73
C PRO A 57 -16.28 3.65 -31.13
N ALA A 58 -16.63 4.93 -30.93
CA ALA A 58 -15.77 6.07 -31.26
C ALA A 58 -14.60 6.27 -30.29
N ILE A 59 -14.67 5.67 -29.09
CA ILE A 59 -13.74 5.94 -27.98
C ILE A 59 -13.06 4.65 -27.49
N VAL A 60 -13.71 3.51 -27.66
CA VAL A 60 -13.32 2.25 -27.00
C VAL A 60 -13.17 1.13 -28.04
N PRO A 61 -12.09 0.34 -28.01
CA PRO A 61 -11.94 -0.84 -28.88
C PRO A 61 -13.06 -1.87 -28.67
N GLU A 62 -13.36 -2.66 -29.70
CA GLU A 62 -14.36 -3.72 -29.62
C GLU A 62 -14.11 -4.66 -28.42
N GLY A 63 -15.16 -4.92 -27.65
CA GLY A 63 -15.11 -5.79 -26.47
C GLY A 63 -14.80 -5.08 -25.14
N TYR A 64 -14.45 -3.80 -25.16
CA TYR A 64 -14.26 -3.00 -23.95
C TYR A 64 -15.37 -1.97 -23.77
N THR A 65 -15.61 -1.56 -22.53
CA THR A 65 -16.61 -0.55 -22.18
C THR A 65 -15.95 0.73 -21.71
N LEU A 66 -16.68 1.85 -21.73
CA LEU A 66 -16.15 3.12 -21.23
C LEU A 66 -15.76 3.03 -19.73
N MET A 67 -16.47 2.18 -18.99
CA MET A 67 -16.14 1.81 -17.61
C MET A 67 -14.74 1.20 -17.47
N ASP A 68 -14.30 0.35 -18.40
CA ASP A 68 -12.97 -0.28 -18.37
C ASP A 68 -11.85 0.76 -18.47
N GLY A 69 -12.04 1.77 -19.33
CA GLY A 69 -11.13 2.89 -19.47
C GLY A 69 -11.04 3.74 -18.21
N ILE A 70 -12.18 4.07 -17.59
CA ILE A 70 -12.22 4.88 -16.36
C ILE A 70 -11.57 4.12 -15.20
N VAL A 71 -11.96 2.86 -15.00
CA VAL A 71 -11.45 2.04 -13.89
C VAL A 71 -9.96 1.77 -14.04
N SER A 72 -9.48 1.45 -15.24
CA SER A 72 -8.05 1.25 -15.48
C SER A 72 -7.24 2.53 -15.19
N LEU A 73 -7.71 3.70 -15.63
CA LEU A 73 -7.06 4.98 -15.36
C LEU A 73 -7.03 5.31 -13.86
N VAL A 74 -8.12 5.09 -13.13
CA VAL A 74 -8.17 5.27 -11.67
C VAL A 74 -7.20 4.32 -10.97
N ILE A 75 -7.19 3.04 -11.36
CA ILE A 75 -6.27 2.05 -10.79
C ILE A 75 -4.81 2.45 -11.03
N ILE A 76 -4.46 2.92 -12.23
CA ILE A 76 -3.12 3.39 -12.55
C ILE A 76 -2.73 4.58 -11.65
N ILE A 77 -3.59 5.58 -11.52
CA ILE A 77 -3.33 6.77 -10.69
C ILE A 77 -3.14 6.38 -9.23
N LEU A 78 -4.07 5.61 -8.65
CA LEU A 78 -3.98 5.21 -7.25
C LEU A 78 -2.75 4.36 -6.97
N SER A 79 -2.35 3.53 -7.93
CA SER A 79 -1.16 2.68 -7.82
C SER A 79 0.13 3.47 -7.92
N PHE A 80 0.14 4.49 -8.77
CA PHE A 80 1.24 5.44 -8.84
C PHE A 80 1.36 6.25 -7.54
N LEU A 81 0.24 6.71 -6.97
CA LEU A 81 0.23 7.39 -5.67
C LEU A 81 0.70 6.47 -4.54
N PHE A 82 0.27 5.21 -4.52
CA PHE A 82 0.77 4.22 -3.58
C PHE A 82 2.28 4.03 -3.72
N PHE A 83 2.77 3.85 -4.94
CA PHE A 83 4.19 3.67 -5.23
C PHE A 83 5.03 4.87 -4.76
N LEU A 84 4.58 6.09 -5.05
CA LEU A 84 5.24 7.33 -4.64
C LEU A 84 5.16 7.59 -3.14
N GLY A 85 4.12 7.15 -2.45
CA GLY A 85 4.03 7.27 -1.00
C GLY A 85 4.86 6.20 -0.28
N TYR A 86 4.71 4.95 -0.70
CA TYR A 86 5.29 3.80 -0.01
C TYR A 86 6.80 3.69 -0.21
N SER A 87 7.31 3.82 -1.45
CA SER A 87 8.72 3.59 -1.74
C SER A 87 9.67 4.57 -1.03
N PRO A 88 9.42 5.89 -1.05
CA PRO A 88 10.23 6.85 -0.30
C PRO A 88 10.08 6.69 1.22
N MET A 89 8.91 6.27 1.69
CA MET A 89 8.69 6.02 3.12
C MET A 89 9.53 4.85 3.65
N ILE A 90 9.77 3.81 2.84
CA ILE A 90 10.72 2.74 3.18
C ILE A 90 12.12 3.32 3.42
N ILE A 91 12.57 4.19 2.51
CA ILE A 91 13.90 4.80 2.59
C ILE A 91 13.98 5.72 3.82
N PHE A 92 12.95 6.52 4.05
CA PHE A 92 12.86 7.38 5.22
C PHE A 92 12.93 6.59 6.54
N THR A 93 12.15 5.51 6.68
CA THR A 93 12.21 4.65 7.87
C THR A 93 13.56 3.95 8.02
N LEU A 94 14.27 3.66 6.92
CA LEU A 94 15.65 3.14 6.95
C LEU A 94 16.70 4.14 7.44
N PHE A 95 16.52 5.44 7.19
CA PHE A 95 17.53 6.47 7.51
C PHE A 95 17.26 7.23 8.82
N GLU A 96 16.00 7.31 9.22
CA GLU A 96 15.60 8.02 10.44
C GLU A 96 15.54 7.11 11.67
N ASN A 97 15.39 5.79 11.48
CA ASN A 97 15.32 4.87 12.60
C ASN A 97 16.69 4.71 13.27
N GLU A 98 16.88 5.40 14.40
CA GLU A 98 18.09 5.40 15.24
C GLU A 98 18.47 3.99 15.73
N THR A 99 17.55 3.04 15.67
CA THR A 99 17.81 1.64 16.03
C THR A 99 18.54 0.86 14.94
N ILE A 100 18.62 1.35 13.69
CA ILE A 100 19.24 0.62 12.57
C ILE A 100 20.75 0.42 12.75
N PRO A 101 21.55 1.41 13.17
CA PRO A 101 22.96 1.20 13.52
C PRO A 101 23.15 0.09 14.58
N PHE A 102 22.23 0.02 15.56
CA PHE A 102 22.20 -1.04 16.56
C PHE A 102 21.76 -2.39 15.99
N LEU A 103 20.77 -2.42 15.10
CA LEU A 103 20.33 -3.66 14.43
C LEU A 103 21.39 -4.21 13.49
N LEU A 104 22.21 -3.35 12.89
CA LEU A 104 23.33 -3.73 12.03
C LEU A 104 24.57 -4.18 12.80
N SER A 105 24.68 -3.85 14.10
CA SER A 105 25.74 -4.38 14.97
C SER A 105 25.41 -5.77 15.52
N LEU A 106 24.14 -6.19 15.46
CA LEU A 106 23.71 -7.54 15.73
C LEU A 106 23.98 -8.46 14.52
N PRO A 107 24.12 -9.80 14.71
CA PRO A 107 24.33 -10.75 13.63
C PRO A 107 23.02 -11.01 12.85
N VAL A 108 22.45 -9.95 12.28
CA VAL A 108 21.16 -9.95 11.58
C VAL A 108 21.38 -9.62 10.11
N LYS A 109 20.72 -10.35 9.22
CA LYS A 109 20.83 -10.10 7.77
C LYS A 109 20.26 -8.73 7.41
N ARG A 110 20.95 -7.97 6.54
CA ARG A 110 20.50 -6.66 6.02
C ARG A 110 19.11 -6.73 5.38
N ILE A 111 18.79 -7.84 4.71
CA ILE A 111 17.47 -8.10 4.11
C ILE A 111 16.36 -8.13 5.16
N SER A 112 16.64 -8.63 6.38
CA SER A 112 15.69 -8.70 7.48
C SER A 112 15.40 -7.31 8.04
N VAL A 113 16.42 -6.45 8.14
CA VAL A 113 16.25 -5.04 8.54
C VAL A 113 15.41 -4.29 7.51
N PHE A 114 15.71 -4.49 6.21
CA PHE A 114 14.92 -3.89 5.12
C PHE A 114 13.46 -4.36 5.14
N ALA A 115 13.20 -5.66 5.34
CA ALA A 115 11.84 -6.20 5.41
C ALA A 115 11.03 -5.58 6.56
N VAL A 116 11.67 -5.33 7.71
CA VAL A 116 11.02 -4.69 8.86
C VAL A 116 10.70 -3.21 8.56
N SER A 117 11.62 -2.47 7.95
CA SER A 117 11.33 -1.09 7.53
C SER A 117 10.24 -1.02 6.46
N SER A 118 10.19 -2.00 5.55
CA SER A 118 9.14 -2.10 4.54
C SER A 118 7.78 -2.39 5.14
N TYR A 119 7.70 -3.21 6.19
CA TYR A 119 6.47 -3.44 6.93
C TYR A 119 6.03 -2.18 7.69
N ASP A 120 6.98 -1.49 8.33
CA ASP A 120 6.70 -0.26 9.06
C ASP A 120 6.20 0.86 8.15
N ALA A 121 6.79 1.00 6.96
CA ALA A 121 6.34 1.95 5.94
C ALA A 121 4.96 1.60 5.37
N LEU A 122 4.61 0.31 5.32
CA LEU A 122 3.28 -0.14 4.88
C LEU A 122 2.21 0.29 5.89
N GLY A 123 2.54 0.26 7.19
CA GLY A 123 1.63 0.73 8.24
C GLY A 123 1.36 2.24 8.21
N THR A 124 2.32 3.04 7.75
CA THR A 124 2.21 4.52 7.73
C THR A 124 1.74 5.06 6.39
N ALA A 125 2.35 4.62 5.28
CA ALA A 125 2.05 5.07 3.92
C ALA A 125 1.08 4.13 3.17
N GLY A 126 0.57 3.08 3.82
CA GLY A 126 -0.41 2.15 3.22
C GLY A 126 -1.84 2.68 3.20
N VAL A 127 -2.14 3.86 3.77
CA VAL A 127 -3.49 4.43 3.78
C VAL A 127 -4.06 4.62 2.36
N PRO A 128 -3.32 5.21 1.40
CA PRO A 128 -3.69 5.23 -0.02
C PRO A 128 -3.93 3.84 -0.62
N ALA A 129 -3.16 2.82 -0.19
CA ALA A 129 -3.30 1.45 -0.67
C ALA A 129 -4.69 0.87 -0.37
N TRP A 130 -5.29 1.26 0.75
CA TRP A 130 -6.63 0.78 1.12
C TRP A 130 -7.72 1.35 0.21
N TYR A 131 -7.55 2.56 -0.35
CA TYR A 131 -8.48 3.11 -1.33
C TYR A 131 -8.40 2.40 -2.69
N VAL A 132 -7.22 1.88 -3.04
CA VAL A 132 -7.03 1.02 -4.23
C VAL A 132 -7.90 -0.24 -4.13
N VAL A 133 -8.28 -0.67 -2.92
CA VAL A 133 -9.09 -1.90 -2.70
C VAL A 133 -10.53 -1.76 -3.15
N SER A 134 -11.15 -0.61 -2.95
CA SER A 134 -12.59 -0.48 -3.18
C SER A 134 -12.96 -0.55 -4.67
N PHE A 135 -12.19 0.09 -5.55
CA PHE A 135 -12.53 0.23 -6.97
C PHE A 135 -12.60 -1.11 -7.75
N PRO A 136 -11.61 -2.01 -7.65
CA PRO A 136 -11.64 -3.31 -8.33
C PRO A 136 -12.79 -4.21 -7.87
N ILE A 137 -13.15 -4.15 -6.57
CA ILE A 137 -14.26 -4.93 -6.02
C ILE A 137 -15.59 -4.47 -6.64
N ILE A 138 -15.78 -3.17 -6.80
CA ILE A 138 -17.01 -2.61 -7.37
C ILE A 138 -17.09 -2.88 -8.86
N TYR A 139 -15.97 -2.75 -9.56
CA TYR A 139 -15.86 -3.11 -10.97
C TYR A 139 -16.27 -4.57 -11.20
N ALA A 140 -15.80 -5.48 -10.35
CA ALA A 140 -16.21 -6.88 -10.39
C ALA A 140 -17.71 -7.10 -10.13
N ILE A 141 -18.30 -6.33 -9.20
CA ILE A 141 -19.74 -6.37 -8.92
C ILE A 141 -20.54 -5.91 -10.15
N VAL A 142 -20.13 -4.81 -10.80
CA VAL A 142 -20.83 -4.26 -11.97
C VAL A 142 -20.76 -5.22 -13.17
N LEU A 143 -19.60 -5.86 -13.39
CA LEU A 143 -19.43 -6.86 -14.45
C LEU A 143 -19.95 -8.26 -14.09
N LYS A 144 -20.50 -8.46 -12.89
CA LYS A 144 -20.98 -9.75 -12.38
C LYS A 144 -19.91 -10.86 -12.46
N ILE A 145 -18.64 -10.50 -12.27
CA ILE A 145 -17.52 -11.44 -12.20
C ILE A 145 -17.61 -12.22 -10.89
N SER A 146 -17.22 -13.49 -10.91
CA SER A 146 -17.16 -14.31 -9.69
C SER A 146 -16.36 -13.61 -8.59
N PRO A 147 -16.93 -13.44 -7.38
CA PRO A 147 -16.28 -12.70 -6.30
C PRO A 147 -14.94 -13.33 -5.88
N VAL A 148 -14.82 -14.65 -6.03
CA VAL A 148 -13.58 -15.39 -5.72
C VAL A 148 -12.43 -14.96 -6.62
N VAL A 149 -12.68 -14.89 -7.94
CA VAL A 149 -11.66 -14.52 -8.93
C VAL A 149 -11.23 -13.07 -8.74
N SER A 150 -12.18 -12.20 -8.41
CA SER A 150 -11.93 -10.77 -8.17
C SER A 150 -11.07 -10.53 -6.93
N VAL A 151 -11.36 -11.24 -5.83
CA VAL A 151 -10.55 -11.16 -4.59
C VAL A 151 -9.14 -11.70 -4.82
N LEU A 152 -9.00 -12.83 -5.52
CA LEU A 152 -7.69 -13.41 -5.85
C LEU A 152 -6.86 -12.47 -6.73
N SER A 153 -7.44 -11.96 -7.81
CA SER A 153 -6.79 -11.02 -8.72
C SER A 153 -6.33 -9.76 -7.98
N PHE A 154 -7.16 -9.28 -7.06
CA PHE A 154 -6.85 -8.15 -6.22
C PHE A 154 -5.68 -8.40 -5.26
N ILE A 155 -5.65 -9.56 -4.60
CA ILE A 155 -4.56 -9.95 -3.71
C ILE A 155 -3.24 -10.01 -4.49
N PHE A 156 -3.22 -10.66 -5.66
CA PHE A 156 -2.04 -10.70 -6.51
C PHE A 156 -1.58 -9.31 -6.96
N TYR A 157 -2.53 -8.43 -7.28
CA TYR A 157 -2.25 -7.06 -7.66
C TYR A 157 -1.55 -6.27 -6.54
N ILE A 158 -2.02 -6.35 -5.30
CA ILE A 158 -1.35 -5.72 -4.16
C ILE A 158 0.06 -6.28 -3.99
N PHE A 159 0.23 -7.60 -4.05
CA PHE A 159 1.56 -8.20 -3.91
C PHE A 159 2.52 -7.73 -4.99
N LEU A 160 2.05 -7.58 -6.22
CA LEU A 160 2.83 -7.03 -7.32
C LEU A 160 3.23 -5.58 -7.06
N LEU A 161 2.30 -4.74 -6.60
CA LEU A 161 2.58 -3.34 -6.23
C LEU A 161 3.61 -3.22 -5.11
N ILE A 162 3.46 -4.03 -4.06
CA ILE A 162 4.42 -4.10 -2.95
C ILE A 162 5.79 -4.56 -3.47
N ALA A 163 5.85 -5.56 -4.35
CA ALA A 163 7.10 -6.06 -4.92
C ALA A 163 7.82 -4.99 -5.76
N ILE A 164 7.11 -4.31 -6.66
CA ILE A 164 7.67 -3.23 -7.49
C ILE A 164 8.19 -2.09 -6.61
N SER A 165 7.42 -1.70 -5.60
CA SER A 165 7.78 -0.61 -4.69
C SER A 165 9.01 -0.96 -3.84
N ASN A 166 9.10 -2.20 -3.34
CA ASN A 166 10.26 -2.67 -2.60
C ASN A 166 11.52 -2.75 -3.48
N LEU A 167 11.39 -3.25 -4.71
CA LEU A 167 12.50 -3.27 -5.67
C LEU A 167 13.01 -1.86 -5.96
N PHE A 168 12.10 -0.91 -6.19
CA PHE A 168 12.47 0.48 -6.43
C PHE A 168 13.13 1.11 -5.21
N ALA A 169 12.58 0.91 -4.00
CA ALA A 169 13.18 1.38 -2.76
C ALA A 169 14.58 0.79 -2.52
N MET A 170 14.78 -0.50 -2.83
CA MET A 170 16.10 -1.13 -2.77
C MET A 170 17.10 -0.44 -3.71
N VAL A 171 16.71 -0.17 -4.95
CA VAL A 171 17.59 0.51 -5.92
C VAL A 171 17.89 1.94 -5.46
N LEU A 172 16.86 2.72 -5.13
CA LEU A 172 17.02 4.11 -4.67
C LEU A 172 17.84 4.24 -3.40
N SER A 173 17.71 3.30 -2.45
CA SER A 173 18.46 3.34 -1.19
C SER A 173 19.99 3.32 -1.38
N ARG A 174 20.47 2.87 -2.55
CA ARG A 174 21.90 2.92 -2.92
C ARG A 174 22.36 4.30 -3.39
N PHE A 175 21.45 5.12 -3.92
CA PHE A 175 21.76 6.41 -4.53
C PHE A 175 21.38 7.61 -3.65
N VAL A 176 20.48 7.41 -2.68
CA VAL A 176 19.95 8.47 -1.83
C VAL A 176 20.77 8.62 -0.55
N SER A 177 21.25 9.83 -0.29
CA SER A 177 21.90 10.19 0.97
C SER A 177 20.89 10.43 2.09
N ARG A 178 21.33 10.40 3.35
CA ARG A 178 20.48 10.62 4.54
C ARG A 178 19.64 11.91 4.46
N THR A 179 20.21 12.97 3.89
CA THR A 179 19.51 14.25 3.67
C THR A 179 18.46 14.18 2.56
N GLY A 180 18.73 13.42 1.49
CA GLY A 180 17.77 13.17 0.42
C GLY A 180 16.59 12.31 0.88
N ALA A 181 16.85 11.32 1.74
CA ALA A 181 15.81 10.49 2.35
C ALA A 181 14.86 11.30 3.24
N LYS A 182 15.40 12.22 4.06
CA LYS A 182 14.58 13.14 4.87
C LYS A 182 13.71 14.05 4.01
N ARG A 183 14.25 14.64 2.95
CA ARG A 183 13.49 15.51 2.04
C ARG A 183 12.42 14.73 1.27
N GLY A 184 12.72 13.52 0.80
CA GLY A 184 11.75 12.66 0.12
C GLY A 184 10.62 12.21 1.04
N GLY A 185 10.94 11.85 2.30
CA GLY A 185 9.93 11.53 3.31
C GLY A 185 9.03 12.73 3.67
N MET A 186 9.59 13.94 3.71
CA MET A 186 8.81 15.17 3.95
C MET A 186 7.80 15.48 2.84
N ILE A 187 8.11 15.17 1.57
CA ILE A 187 7.16 15.34 0.45
C ILE A 187 5.97 14.37 0.55
N VAL A 188 6.13 13.23 1.21
CA VAL A 188 5.05 12.25 1.43
C VAL A 188 4.20 12.61 2.65
N TYR A 189 4.77 13.34 3.61
CA TYR A 189 4.09 13.74 4.85
C TYR A 189 3.30 15.06 4.76
N PHE A 190 3.63 15.92 3.80
CA PHE A 190 2.94 17.18 3.50
C PHE A 190 2.08 17.06 2.24
#